data_AF-A0A6G7SS70-F1
#
_entry.id   AF-A0A6G7SS70-F1
#
_cell.length_a   1.000
_cell.length_b   1.000
_cell.length_c   1.000
_cell.angle_alpha   90.00
_cell.angle_beta   90.00
_cell.angle_gamma   90.00
#
_symmetry.space_group_name_H-M   'P 1'
#
loop_
_entity.id
_entity.type
_entity.pdbx_description
1 polymer ?
#
loop_
_entity_poly.entity_id
_entity_poly.type
_entity_poly.pdbx_seq_one_letter_code
_entity_poly.pdbx_strand_id
1 'polypeptide(L)'
;MNSAEQASHTEHVSAEVMVELESCATQDAHTVFSALRTSFSSDRAADDVPEEVAGAGSTVWTSTFDVSERKATAEPRRLTAPVMVSLQGGYWAVDQLCKGLESAFAVHVLGTAAGDQEKEVELRLETR
;
A
#
# COMPACT_ATOMS: atom_id res chain seq x y z
N MET A 1 29.29 -1.18 -26.81
CA MET A 1 27.94 -0.59 -26.69
C MET A 1 27.03 -1.59 -25.99
N ASN A 2 26.83 -1.39 -24.68
CA ASN A 2 25.62 -1.71 -23.88
C ASN A 2 26.03 -1.73 -22.40
N SER A 3 26.03 -0.55 -21.77
CA SER A 3 26.33 -0.41 -20.32
C SER A 3 25.55 0.75 -19.69
N ALA A 4 24.36 1.09 -20.20
CA ALA A 4 23.62 2.28 -19.76
C ALA A 4 22.19 2.01 -19.21
N GLU A 5 21.78 0.76 -19.00
CA GLU A 5 20.38 0.45 -18.64
C GLU A 5 20.22 -0.43 -17.38
N GLN A 6 21.27 -0.61 -16.57
CA GLN A 6 21.21 -1.48 -15.37
C GLN A 6 21.43 -0.75 -14.04
N ALA A 7 21.48 0.59 -14.03
CA ALA A 7 21.76 1.37 -12.81
C ALA A 7 20.51 1.93 -12.09
N SER A 8 19.30 1.81 -12.65
CA SER A 8 18.10 2.43 -12.06
C SER A 8 17.23 1.51 -11.20
N HIS A 9 17.55 0.21 -11.10
CA HIS A 9 16.70 -0.76 -10.38
C HIS A 9 17.12 -1.05 -8.93
N THR A 10 18.32 -0.66 -8.50
CA THR A 10 18.82 -1.01 -7.15
C THR A 10 18.65 0.08 -6.10
N GLU A 11 18.34 1.32 -6.48
CA GLU A 11 18.09 2.42 -5.52
C GLU A 11 16.61 2.58 -5.15
N HIS A 12 15.68 2.00 -5.92
CA HIS A 12 14.24 2.17 -5.73
C HIS A 12 13.61 1.18 -4.72
N VAL A 13 14.24 0.03 -4.46
CA VAL A 13 13.71 -1.00 -3.53
C VAL A 13 13.45 -0.45 -2.12
N SER A 14 14.18 0.59 -1.70
CA SER A 14 13.98 1.21 -0.38
C SER A 14 12.72 2.06 -0.28
N ALA A 15 12.13 2.47 -1.40
CA ALA A 15 10.94 3.30 -1.49
C ALA A 15 9.68 2.52 -1.86
N GLU A 16 9.79 1.22 -2.11
CA GLU A 16 8.65 0.34 -2.39
C GLU A 16 8.03 -0.17 -1.09
N VAL A 17 6.71 -0.11 -1.02
CA VAL A 17 5.90 -0.64 0.08
C VAL A 17 4.88 -1.60 -0.50
N MET A 18 4.94 -2.85 -0.07
CA MET A 18 3.91 -3.84 -0.31
C MET A 18 2.73 -3.56 0.63
N VAL A 19 1.54 -3.50 0.05
CA VAL A 19 0.29 -3.25 0.74
C VAL A 19 -0.60 -4.47 0.55
N GLU A 20 -1.02 -5.07 1.65
CA GLU A 20 -1.89 -6.23 1.67
C GLU A 20 -3.18 -5.89 2.39
N LEU A 21 -4.33 -6.13 1.74
CA LEU A 21 -5.64 -5.93 2.33
C LEU A 21 -6.29 -7.29 2.58
N GLU A 22 -6.68 -7.53 3.82
CA GLU A 22 -7.28 -8.80 4.24
C GLU A 22 -8.74 -8.61 4.65
N SER A 23 -9.56 -9.65 4.42
CA SER A 23 -10.94 -9.73 4.91
C SER A 23 -11.85 -8.57 4.48
N CYS A 24 -11.57 -7.95 3.33
CA CYS A 24 -12.35 -6.84 2.80
C CYS A 24 -13.08 -7.18 1.49
N ALA A 25 -14.23 -6.53 1.28
CA ALA A 25 -14.93 -6.61 0.01
C ALA A 25 -14.09 -5.98 -1.11
N THR A 26 -14.21 -6.51 -2.34
CA THR A 26 -13.53 -5.98 -3.54
C THR A 26 -13.71 -4.47 -3.67
N GLN A 27 -14.91 -3.94 -3.41
CA GLN A 27 -15.18 -2.50 -3.49
C GLN A 27 -14.35 -1.68 -2.49
N ASP A 28 -14.18 -2.17 -1.26
CA ASP A 28 -13.38 -1.50 -0.24
C ASP A 28 -11.89 -1.58 -0.60
N ALA A 29 -11.43 -2.74 -1.09
CA ALA A 29 -10.07 -2.90 -1.59
C ALA A 29 -9.75 -1.90 -2.72
N HIS A 30 -10.63 -1.79 -3.73
CA HIS A 30 -10.50 -0.80 -4.79
C HIS A 30 -10.49 0.63 -4.26
N THR A 31 -11.30 0.93 -3.25
CA THR A 31 -11.37 2.27 -2.66
C THR A 31 -10.06 2.65 -1.98
N VAL A 32 -9.47 1.74 -1.20
CA VAL A 32 -8.18 1.95 -0.54
C VAL A 32 -7.06 2.11 -1.57
N PHE A 33 -6.96 1.20 -2.55
CA PHE A 33 -5.92 1.31 -3.56
C PHE A 33 -6.09 2.54 -4.45
N SER A 34 -7.31 2.94 -4.81
CA SER A 34 -7.54 4.17 -5.58
C SER A 34 -7.09 5.42 -4.82
N ALA A 35 -7.32 5.47 -3.50
CA ALA A 35 -6.81 6.55 -2.66
C ALA A 35 -5.27 6.56 -2.62
N LEU A 36 -4.65 5.39 -2.43
CA LEU A 36 -3.18 5.28 -2.46
C LEU A 36 -2.60 5.69 -3.83
N ARG A 37 -3.19 5.25 -4.95
CA ARG A 37 -2.79 5.61 -6.32
C ARG A 37 -2.92 7.10 -6.63
N THR A 38 -3.77 7.82 -5.90
CA THR A 38 -3.88 9.29 -5.99
C THR A 38 -2.68 9.96 -5.33
N SER A 39 -2.15 9.34 -4.27
CA SER A 39 -1.07 9.90 -3.45
C SER A 39 0.32 9.44 -3.86
N PHE A 40 0.44 8.23 -4.40
CA PHE A 40 1.70 7.55 -4.69
C PHE A 40 1.63 6.86 -6.05
N SER A 41 2.81 6.67 -6.65
CA SER A 41 2.93 5.84 -7.85
C SER A 41 2.79 4.37 -7.44
N SER A 42 2.17 3.56 -8.29
CA SER A 42 2.12 2.11 -8.11
C SER A 42 2.75 1.49 -9.34
N ASP A 43 3.52 0.42 -9.15
CA ASP A 43 4.12 -0.35 -10.25
C ASP A 43 3.02 -1.00 -11.13
N ARG A 44 1.88 -1.32 -10.51
CA ARG A 44 0.67 -1.74 -11.23
C ARG A 44 0.05 -0.56 -11.94
N ALA A 45 -0.32 -0.71 -13.22
CA ALA A 45 -1.10 0.30 -13.93
C ALA A 45 -2.46 0.56 -13.23
N ALA A 46 -3.07 1.73 -13.43
CA ALA A 46 -4.38 2.04 -12.84
C ALA A 46 -5.50 1.06 -13.28
N ASP A 47 -5.31 0.42 -14.43
CA ASP A 47 -6.19 -0.61 -15.00
C ASP A 47 -5.84 -2.03 -14.53
N ASP A 48 -4.71 -2.20 -13.85
CA ASP A 48 -4.30 -3.49 -13.30
C ASP A 48 -5.07 -3.75 -12.01
N VAL A 49 -6.18 -4.47 -12.18
CA VAL A 49 -7.01 -4.96 -11.08
C VAL A 49 -6.13 -5.89 -10.25
N PRO A 50 -5.94 -5.60 -8.94
CA PRO A 50 -5.12 -6.45 -8.10
C PRO A 50 -5.64 -7.89 -8.18
N GLU A 51 -4.75 -8.82 -8.54
CA GLU A 51 -5.12 -10.23 -8.64
C GLU A 51 -5.69 -10.72 -7.30
N GLU A 52 -6.94 -11.19 -7.34
CA GLU A 52 -7.53 -11.95 -6.25
C GLU A 52 -6.79 -13.29 -6.17
N VAL A 53 -5.87 -13.43 -5.21
CA VAL A 53 -5.30 -14.73 -4.89
C VAL A 53 -6.34 -15.48 -4.05
N ALA A 54 -7.27 -16.15 -4.73
CA ALA A 54 -8.26 -17.00 -4.10
C ALA A 54 -7.60 -18.27 -3.53
N GLY A 55 -6.95 -18.14 -2.36
CA GLY A 55 -6.65 -19.27 -1.49
C GLY A 55 -7.92 -19.78 -0.82
N ALA A 56 -7.89 -20.98 -0.23
CA ALA A 56 -9.04 -21.56 0.49
C ALA A 56 -9.44 -20.83 1.80
N GLY A 57 -9.02 -19.58 1.96
CA GLY A 57 -9.27 -18.66 3.07
C GLY A 57 -9.51 -17.24 2.54
N SER A 58 -9.89 -16.32 3.44
CA SER A 58 -10.19 -14.90 3.18
C SER A 58 -9.49 -14.31 1.94
N THR A 59 -10.24 -13.59 1.09
CA THR A 59 -9.68 -12.82 -0.02
C THR A 59 -8.59 -11.87 0.50
N VAL A 60 -7.40 -11.97 -0.09
CA VAL A 60 -6.26 -11.08 0.16
C VAL A 60 -5.97 -10.32 -1.12
N TRP A 61 -5.82 -9.00 -1.01
CA TRP A 61 -5.46 -8.13 -2.12
C TRP A 61 -4.08 -7.52 -1.89
N THR A 62 -3.14 -7.75 -2.80
CA THR A 62 -1.77 -7.25 -2.66
C THR A 62 -1.41 -6.27 -3.77
N SER A 63 -0.75 -5.17 -3.43
CA SER A 63 -0.25 -4.18 -4.40
C SER A 63 0.97 -3.43 -3.86
N THR A 64 1.94 -3.17 -4.72
CA THR A 64 3.15 -2.42 -4.38
C THR A 64 3.02 -0.95 -4.77
N PHE A 65 3.41 -0.07 -3.87
CA PHE A 65 3.42 1.38 -4.05
C PHE A 65 4.82 1.93 -3.86
N ASP A 66 5.24 2.78 -4.80
CA ASP A 66 6.45 3.57 -4.68
C ASP A 66 6.11 4.89 -3.98
N VAL A 67 6.75 5.12 -2.82
CA VAL A 67 6.57 6.34 -2.03
C VAL A 67 7.73 7.32 -2.17
N SER A 68 8.59 7.15 -3.18
CA SER A 68 9.72 8.06 -3.45
C SER A 68 9.22 9.48 -3.71
N GLU A 69 8.08 9.61 -4.40
CA GLU A 69 7.42 10.88 -4.69
C GLU A 69 5.94 10.85 -4.28
N ARG A 70 5.54 11.80 -3.41
CA ARG A 70 4.13 12.02 -3.07
C ARG A 70 3.50 12.98 -4.07
N LYS A 71 2.47 12.52 -4.78
CA LYS A 71 1.80 13.27 -5.85
C LYS A 71 0.74 14.26 -5.34
N ALA A 72 -0.38 13.73 -4.87
CA ALA A 72 -1.49 14.52 -4.37
C ALA A 72 -1.96 13.98 -3.01
N THR A 73 -2.84 14.70 -2.33
CA THR A 73 -3.49 14.17 -1.12
C THR A 73 -4.78 13.51 -1.55
N ALA A 74 -4.95 12.23 -1.25
CA ALA A 74 -6.21 11.55 -1.48
C ALA A 74 -7.35 12.16 -0.64
N GLU A 75 -8.50 12.38 -1.27
CA GLU A 75 -9.69 12.82 -0.55
C GLU A 75 -10.22 11.73 0.39
N PRO A 76 -10.90 12.10 1.48
CA PRO A 76 -11.54 11.14 2.38
C PRO A 76 -12.50 10.21 1.65
N ARG A 77 -12.34 8.90 1.86
CA ARG A 77 -13.20 7.88 1.25
C ARG A 77 -13.96 7.11 2.33
N ARG A 78 -15.14 6.62 1.97
CA ARG A 78 -15.95 5.77 2.85
C ARG A 78 -15.72 4.30 2.53
N LEU A 79 -15.46 3.53 3.57
CA LEU A 79 -15.40 2.07 3.56
C LEU A 79 -16.73 1.51 4.07
N THR A 80 -17.17 0.39 3.50
CA THR A 80 -18.41 -0.26 3.94
C THR A 80 -18.21 -1.06 5.23
N ALA A 81 -16.99 -1.54 5.46
CA ALA A 81 -16.57 -2.23 6.66
C ALA A 81 -15.12 -1.87 7.02
N PRO A 82 -14.66 -2.15 8.25
CA PRO A 82 -13.25 -2.02 8.61
C PRO A 82 -12.38 -2.92 7.74
N VAL A 83 -11.29 -2.38 7.20
CA VAL A 83 -10.35 -3.10 6.33
C VAL A 83 -9.04 -3.32 7.07
N MET A 84 -8.57 -4.56 7.11
CA MET A 84 -7.26 -4.90 7.66
C MET A 84 -6.21 -4.68 6.58
N VAL A 85 -5.13 -3.99 6.93
CA VAL A 85 -4.07 -3.58 6.00
C VAL A 85 -2.72 -3.89 6.60
N SER A 86 -1.92 -4.72 5.95
CA SER A 86 -0.50 -4.88 6.25
C SER A 86 0.34 -4.04 5.30
N LEU A 87 1.31 -3.31 5.85
CA LEU A 87 2.27 -2.52 5.11
C LEU A 87 3.66 -3.08 5.35
N GLN A 88 4.33 -3.58 4.32
CA GLN A 88 5.70 -4.11 4.42
C GLN A 88 6.64 -3.34 3.50
N GLY A 89 7.76 -2.87 4.02
CA GLY A 89 8.80 -2.21 3.23
C GLY A 89 9.83 -1.51 4.10
N GLY A 90 10.58 -0.57 3.52
CA GLY A 90 11.54 0.24 4.29
C GLY A 90 10.87 1.05 5.39
N TYR A 91 11.54 1.25 6.54
CA TYR A 91 10.99 2.00 7.69
C TYR A 91 10.41 3.37 7.31
N TRP A 92 11.17 4.15 6.54
CA TRP A 92 10.74 5.45 6.05
C TRP A 92 9.58 5.33 5.07
N ALA A 93 9.62 4.31 4.20
CA ALA A 93 8.63 4.12 3.16
C ALA A 93 7.25 3.78 3.75
N VAL A 94 7.22 2.85 4.70
CA VAL A 94 6.01 2.45 5.43
C VAL A 94 5.40 3.63 6.19
N ASP A 95 6.24 4.43 6.87
CA ASP A 95 5.79 5.63 7.58
C ASP A 95 5.16 6.66 6.62
N GLN A 96 5.75 6.84 5.44
CA GLN A 96 5.23 7.74 4.42
C GLN A 96 3.90 7.27 3.82
N LEU A 97 3.74 5.97 3.58
CA LEU A 97 2.49 5.40 3.11
C LEU A 97 1.39 5.52 4.18
N CYS A 98 1.72 5.24 5.45
CA CYS A 98 0.81 5.38 6.59
C CYS A 98 0.22 6.80 6.69
N LYS A 99 1.07 7.84 6.56
CA LYS A 99 0.61 9.23 6.51
C LYS A 99 -0.32 9.53 5.32
N GLY A 100 -0.12 8.85 4.19
CA GLY A 100 -1.02 8.95 3.05
C GLY A 100 -2.41 8.36 3.35
N LEU A 101 -2.44 7.22 4.04
CA LEU A 101 -3.68 6.58 4.49
C LEU A 101 -4.43 7.44 5.52
N GLU A 102 -3.73 8.05 6.48
CA GLU A 102 -4.31 8.95 7.49
C GLU A 102 -5.00 10.19 6.89
N SER A 103 -4.65 10.55 5.66
CA SER A 103 -5.31 11.65 4.95
C SER A 103 -6.71 11.26 4.46
N ALA A 104 -6.88 10.01 4.02
CA ALA A 104 -8.11 9.52 3.40
C ALA A 104 -9.02 8.69 4.34
N PHE A 105 -8.45 8.06 5.38
CA PHE A 105 -9.13 7.11 6.26
C PHE A 105 -8.76 7.35 7.72
N ALA A 106 -9.57 6.81 8.64
CA ALA A 106 -9.18 6.65 10.03
C ALA A 106 -8.27 5.43 10.16
N VAL A 107 -7.00 5.65 10.53
CA VAL A 107 -5.97 4.61 10.63
C VAL A 107 -5.78 4.21 12.09
N HIS A 108 -5.93 2.93 12.37
CA HIS A 108 -5.66 2.33 13.68
C HIS A 108 -4.49 1.34 13.57
N VAL A 109 -3.36 1.64 14.21
CA VAL A 109 -2.23 0.71 14.26
C VAL A 109 -2.55 -0.43 15.23
N LEU A 110 -2.56 -1.66 14.73
CA LEU A 110 -2.80 -2.87 15.51
C LEU A 110 -1.48 -3.53 15.93
N GLY A 111 -0.47 -3.48 15.06
CA GLY A 111 0.81 -4.14 15.27
C GLY A 111 1.92 -3.49 14.46
N THR A 112 3.16 -3.61 14.93
CA THR A 112 4.35 -3.25 14.16
C THR A 112 5.42 -4.30 14.39
N ALA A 113 5.89 -4.92 13.32
CA ALA A 113 7.08 -5.77 13.33
C ALA A 113 8.23 -5.03 12.64
N ALA A 114 9.40 -5.08 13.25
CA ALA A 114 10.58 -4.34 12.82
C ALA A 114 11.72 -5.34 12.61
N GLY A 115 12.22 -5.43 11.37
CA GLY A 115 13.42 -6.17 11.01
C GLY A 115 14.66 -5.26 10.92
N ASP A 116 15.81 -5.82 10.53
CA ASP A 116 17.06 -5.05 10.41
C ASP A 116 17.02 -3.96 9.32
N GLN A 117 16.23 -4.16 8.26
CA GLN A 117 16.14 -3.25 7.11
C GLN A 117 14.70 -2.90 6.72
N GLU A 118 13.75 -3.76 7.09
CA GLU A 118 12.35 -3.65 6.73
C GLU A 118 11.48 -3.52 7.97
N LYS A 119 10.31 -2.94 7.78
CA LYS A 119 9.27 -2.81 8.80
C LYS A 119 7.97 -3.32 8.18
N GLU A 120 7.23 -4.04 8.99
CA GLU A 120 5.86 -4.41 8.75
C GLU A 120 4.96 -3.68 9.75
N VAL A 121 3.83 -3.16 9.28
CA VAL A 121 2.85 -2.48 10.11
C VAL A 121 1.47 -3.00 9.77
N GLU A 122 0.80 -3.56 10.77
CA GLU A 122 -0.59 -3.97 10.68
C GLU A 122 -1.48 -2.81 11.13
N LEU A 123 -2.37 -2.42 10.23
CA LEU A 123 -3.30 -1.32 10.37
C LEU A 123 -4.73 -1.82 10.17
N ARG A 124 -5.66 -1.10 10.77
CA ARG A 124 -7.08 -1.19 10.47
C ARG A 124 -7.56 0.17 9.97
N LEU A 125 -8.11 0.17 8.77
CA LEU A 125 -8.71 1.35 8.16
C LEU A 125 -10.21 1.36 8.43
N GLU A 126 -10.71 2.52 8.85
CA GLU A 126 -12.13 2.78 9.04
C GLU A 126 -12.54 4.06 8.31
N THR A 127 -13.84 4.20 8.09
CA THR A 127 -14.39 5.44 7.53
C THR A 127 -14.17 6.59 8.50
N ARG A 128 -13.63 7.69 7.99
CA ARG A 128 -13.41 8.94 8.72
C ARG A 128 -14.68 9.77 8.87
#